data_AF-A0A5J4UJ11-F1
#
_entry.id   AF-A0A5J4UJ11-F1
#
_cell.length_a   1.000
_cell.length_b   1.000
_cell.length_c   1.000
_cell.angle_alpha   90.00
_cell.angle_beta   90.00
_cell.angle_gamma   90.00
#
_symmetry.space_group_name_H-M   'P 1'
#
loop_
_entity.id
_entity.type
_entity.pdbx_description
1 polymer ?
#
loop_
_entity_poly.entity_id
_entity_poly.type
_entity_poly.pdbx_seq_one_letter_code
_entity_poly.pdbx_strand_id
1 'polypeptide(L)'
;MGVAIGDLNSTKSITVTHKKSHMKFQFIDAENLFGPMTLKACVKDYSDKTEHKDVFPYEVINSMNWKEILVKIEPFEYEDFKSQLKGGYSITKDQYDLYLIDFKRFTNRLEYLKYYNNNDTEIMVEPLMNLIDTFEQFNIDVLHHISIASCAYATKHYSTYFPSQFNLETNKQVYYEDFDINTDYSNPNPQAKPFVLSAGY
;
A
#
# COMPACT_ATOMS: atom_id res chain seq x y z
N MET A 1 -15.09 -21.91 -13.42
CA MET A 1 -14.68 -21.38 -12.11
C MET A 1 -13.96 -20.07 -12.37
N GLY A 2 -14.51 -18.95 -11.88
CA GLY A 2 -13.94 -17.63 -12.10
C GLY A 2 -12.73 -17.44 -11.18
N VAL A 3 -11.57 -17.15 -11.76
CA VAL A 3 -10.39 -16.74 -11.02
C VAL A 3 -10.71 -15.37 -10.42
N ALA A 4 -10.57 -15.24 -9.10
CA ALA A 4 -10.69 -13.95 -8.44
C ALA A 4 -9.57 -13.02 -8.96
N ILE A 5 -9.93 -11.78 -9.32
CA ILE A 5 -8.93 -10.75 -9.60
C ILE A 5 -8.20 -10.51 -8.26
N GLY A 6 -6.97 -11.03 -8.15
CA GLY A 6 -6.18 -10.97 -6.90
C GLY A 6 -5.51 -12.28 -6.46
N ASP A 7 -5.62 -13.39 -7.22
CA ASP A 7 -4.90 -14.65 -6.87
C ASP A 7 -3.37 -14.57 -7.16
N LEU A 8 -2.69 -13.92 -6.21
CA LEU A 8 -1.39 -14.11 -5.54
C LEU A 8 -0.09 -14.57 -6.24
N ASN A 9 -0.04 -15.04 -7.50
CA ASN A 9 1.24 -15.57 -8.02
C ASN A 9 1.95 -14.78 -9.14
N SER A 10 1.38 -13.71 -9.73
CA SER A 10 2.13 -12.94 -10.76
C SER A 10 1.50 -11.66 -11.32
N THR A 11 0.22 -11.37 -11.10
CA THR A 11 -0.43 -10.27 -11.86
C THR A 11 -0.21 -8.92 -11.19
N LYS A 12 0.88 -8.25 -11.57
CA LYS A 12 1.29 -6.92 -11.07
C LYS A 12 0.51 -5.75 -11.68
N SER A 13 -0.05 -5.95 -12.87
CA SER A 13 -0.97 -5.01 -13.51
C SER A 13 -1.87 -5.72 -14.52
N ILE A 14 -3.04 -5.15 -14.79
CA ILE A 14 -4.00 -5.62 -15.79
C ILE A 14 -4.22 -4.48 -16.79
N THR A 15 -4.01 -4.72 -18.08
CA THR A 15 -4.36 -3.75 -19.13
C THR A 15 -5.64 -4.17 -19.84
N VAL A 16 -6.68 -3.35 -19.74
CA VAL A 16 -7.96 -3.52 -20.42
C VAL A 16 -7.99 -2.64 -21.65
N THR A 17 -8.19 -3.23 -22.83
CA THR A 17 -8.31 -2.47 -24.09
C THR A 17 -9.76 -2.40 -24.55
N HIS A 18 -10.29 -1.20 -24.71
CA HIS A 18 -11.60 -0.99 -25.30
C HIS A 18 -11.56 -1.25 -26.81
N LYS A 19 -12.24 -2.31 -27.27
CA LYS A 19 -12.13 -2.82 -28.66
C LYS A 19 -12.42 -1.79 -29.76
N LYS A 20 -13.34 -0.84 -29.51
CA LYS A 20 -13.77 0.13 -30.54
C LYS A 20 -12.89 1.38 -30.60
N SER A 21 -12.51 1.94 -29.44
CA SER A 21 -11.69 3.16 -29.39
C SER A 21 -10.20 2.89 -29.32
N HIS A 22 -9.79 1.63 -29.14
CA HIS A 22 -8.41 1.22 -28.86
C HIS A 22 -7.81 1.87 -27.60
N MET A 23 -8.61 2.51 -26.75
CA MET A 23 -8.17 3.03 -25.46
C MET A 23 -7.72 1.89 -24.55
N LYS A 24 -6.67 2.14 -23.76
CA LYS A 24 -6.12 1.19 -22.80
C LYS A 24 -6.23 1.77 -21.39
N PHE A 25 -6.77 0.97 -20.47
CA PHE A 25 -6.77 1.25 -19.04
C PHE A 25 -5.84 0.27 -18.37
N GLN A 26 -4.87 0.77 -17.61
CA GLN A 26 -3.97 -0.07 -16.82
C GLN A 26 -4.38 0.02 -15.36
N PHE A 27 -4.66 -1.12 -14.75
CA PHE A 27 -4.89 -1.27 -13.32
C PHE A 27 -3.61 -1.81 -12.71
N ILE A 28 -3.01 -1.03 -11.83
CA ILE A 28 -1.75 -1.38 -11.15
C ILE A 28 -2.09 -1.67 -9.70
N ASP A 29 -1.51 -2.73 -9.16
CA ASP A 29 -1.66 -3.06 -7.76
C ASP A 29 -0.70 -2.21 -6.90
N ALA A 30 -1.28 -1.41 -6.00
CA ALA A 30 -0.51 -0.55 -5.11
C ALA A 30 0.39 -1.34 -4.16
N GLU A 31 0.01 -2.56 -3.74
CA GLU A 31 0.84 -3.40 -2.88
C GLU A 31 2.08 -3.91 -3.64
N ASN A 32 1.96 -4.13 -4.95
CA ASN A 32 3.12 -4.40 -5.79
C ASN A 32 4.05 -3.17 -5.93
N LEU A 33 3.46 -1.96 -5.94
CA LEU A 33 4.21 -0.73 -6.04
C LEU A 33 5.04 -0.46 -4.77
N PHE A 34 4.35 -0.35 -3.62
CA PHE A 34 4.95 -0.02 -2.33
C PHE A 34 5.66 -1.20 -1.66
N GLY A 35 5.31 -2.43 -2.04
CA GLY A 35 5.65 -3.65 -1.30
C GLY A 35 4.58 -4.00 -0.26
N PRO A 36 4.64 -5.20 0.34
CA PRO A 36 3.66 -5.65 1.33
C PRO A 36 3.67 -4.74 2.56
N MET A 37 2.67 -3.87 2.68
CA MET A 37 2.51 -2.97 3.82
C MET A 37 1.04 -2.62 4.06
N THR A 38 0.74 -2.19 5.28
CA THR A 38 -0.60 -1.69 5.60
C THR A 38 -0.80 -0.28 5.04
N LEU A 39 -2.04 0.08 4.72
CA LEU A 39 -2.42 1.44 4.33
C LEU A 39 -1.91 2.49 5.33
N LYS A 40 -2.02 2.18 6.62
CA LYS A 40 -1.49 2.99 7.73
C LYS A 40 0.00 3.26 7.61
N ALA A 41 0.79 2.21 7.37
CA ALA A 41 2.23 2.34 7.19
C ALA A 41 2.55 3.17 5.94
N CYS A 42 1.85 2.92 4.83
CA CYS A 42 2.02 3.70 3.59
C CYS A 42 1.76 5.19 3.80
N VAL A 43 0.65 5.56 4.43
CA VAL A 43 0.36 6.98 4.72
C VAL A 43 1.41 7.58 5.64
N LYS A 44 1.80 6.87 6.70
CA LYS A 44 2.82 7.36 7.65
C LYS A 44 4.20 7.57 6.99
N ASP A 45 4.60 6.67 6.10
CA ASP A 45 5.94 6.67 5.52
C ASP A 45 6.06 7.61 4.32
N TYR A 46 4.94 7.92 3.64
CA TYR A 46 4.93 8.67 2.38
C TYR A 46 4.02 9.92 2.38
N SER A 47 3.40 10.30 3.50
CA SER A 47 2.54 11.48 3.63
C SER A 47 2.60 12.06 5.06
N ASP A 48 2.33 13.35 5.19
CA ASP A 48 2.24 14.03 6.49
C ASP A 48 0.84 13.93 7.12
N LYS A 49 -0.10 13.22 6.48
CA LYS A 49 -1.48 13.08 6.95
C LYS A 49 -1.60 12.09 8.10
N THR A 50 -2.40 12.46 9.09
CA THR A 50 -2.88 11.50 10.09
C THR A 50 -4.01 10.67 9.50
N GLU A 51 -3.88 9.34 9.56
CA GLU A 51 -4.88 8.42 9.04
C GLU A 51 -5.89 8.02 10.14
N HIS A 52 -7.17 8.01 9.77
CA HIS A 52 -8.22 7.36 10.54
C HIS A 52 -8.83 6.24 9.70
N LYS A 53 -8.30 5.03 9.88
CA LYS A 53 -8.82 3.82 9.27
C LYS A 53 -9.78 3.13 10.23
N ASP A 54 -10.95 2.73 9.73
CA ASP A 54 -11.94 1.98 10.50
C ASP A 54 -12.08 0.54 9.97
N VAL A 55 -12.92 -0.24 10.65
CA VAL A 55 -13.08 -1.67 10.42
C VAL A 55 -14.16 -1.95 9.37
N PHE A 56 -13.97 -3.00 8.58
CA PHE A 56 -14.92 -3.42 7.57
C PHE A 56 -15.44 -4.83 7.87
N PRO A 57 -16.73 -5.10 7.63
CA PRO A 57 -17.23 -6.46 7.65
C PRO A 57 -16.66 -7.22 6.45
N TYR A 58 -16.49 -8.54 6.59
CA TYR A 58 -15.83 -9.34 5.55
C TYR A 58 -16.84 -10.01 4.61
N GLU A 59 -17.59 -10.98 5.12
CA GLU A 59 -18.33 -11.93 4.28
C GLU A 59 -19.85 -11.70 4.29
N VAL A 60 -20.33 -10.75 5.09
CA VAL A 60 -21.77 -10.49 5.26
C VAL A 60 -22.42 -9.92 4.00
N ILE A 61 -21.65 -9.26 3.12
CA ILE A 61 -22.15 -8.62 1.88
C ILE A 61 -21.73 -9.44 0.66
N ASN A 62 -22.69 -9.80 -0.18
CA ASN A 62 -22.46 -10.47 -1.46
C ASN A 62 -23.42 -9.99 -2.55
N SER A 63 -23.23 -10.51 -3.76
CA SER A 63 -24.01 -10.13 -4.95
C SER A 63 -25.52 -10.39 -4.81
N MET A 64 -25.94 -11.27 -3.91
CA MET A 64 -27.33 -11.65 -3.73
C MET A 64 -28.03 -10.82 -2.64
N ASN A 65 -27.33 -10.42 -1.58
CA ASN A 65 -27.94 -9.79 -0.40
C ASN A 65 -27.61 -8.30 -0.21
N TRP A 66 -26.73 -7.71 -1.02
CA TRP A 66 -26.20 -6.37 -0.77
C TRP A 66 -27.28 -5.30 -0.59
N LYS A 67 -28.37 -5.33 -1.36
CA LYS A 67 -29.44 -4.32 -1.26
C LYS A 67 -30.08 -4.31 0.11
N GLU A 68 -30.40 -5.49 0.64
CA GLU A 68 -31.08 -5.65 1.92
C GLU A 68 -30.12 -5.35 3.08
N ILE A 69 -28.87 -5.79 2.96
CA ILE A 69 -27.86 -5.57 4.00
C ILE A 69 -27.47 -4.09 4.10
N LEU A 70 -27.30 -3.39 2.97
CA LEU A 70 -26.75 -2.03 2.98
C LEU A 70 -27.75 -0.95 3.43
N VAL A 71 -29.07 -1.19 3.30
CA VAL A 71 -30.11 -0.22 3.72
C VAL A 71 -30.41 -0.25 5.22
N LYS A 72 -29.90 -1.26 5.93
CA LYS A 72 -30.11 -1.42 7.37
C LYS A 72 -29.55 -0.26 8.18
N ILE A 73 -30.33 0.18 9.15
CA ILE A 73 -29.99 1.25 10.08
C ILE A 73 -29.27 0.71 11.32
N GLU A 74 -29.42 -0.58 11.60
CA GLU A 74 -28.67 -1.25 12.65
C GLU A 74 -27.19 -1.43 12.27
N PRO A 75 -26.26 -1.35 13.23
CA PRO A 75 -24.85 -1.65 12.98
C PRO A 75 -24.65 -3.11 12.53
N PHE A 76 -23.49 -3.40 11.95
CA PHE A 76 -23.05 -4.78 11.72
C PHE A 76 -22.86 -5.49 13.06
N GLU A 77 -23.16 -6.79 13.07
CA GLU A 77 -22.94 -7.64 14.24
C GLU A 77 -21.45 -7.96 14.38
N TYR A 78 -20.99 -8.32 15.58
CA TYR A 78 -19.58 -8.65 15.82
C TYR A 78 -19.08 -9.78 14.90
N GLU A 79 -19.91 -10.79 14.64
CA GLU A 79 -19.53 -11.94 13.80
C GLU A 79 -19.41 -11.56 12.32
N ASP A 80 -20.02 -10.44 11.88
CA ASP A 80 -19.90 -9.94 10.50
C ASP A 80 -18.47 -9.49 10.16
N PHE A 81 -17.63 -9.25 11.18
CA PHE A 81 -16.22 -8.89 11.06
C PHE A 81 -15.26 -10.09 11.09
N LYS A 82 -15.79 -11.33 11.08
CA LYS A 82 -14.97 -12.52 10.96
C LYS A 82 -14.67 -12.85 9.51
N SER A 83 -13.41 -13.17 9.22
CA SER A 83 -12.93 -13.54 7.90
C SER A 83 -12.50 -14.99 7.87
N GLN A 84 -13.20 -15.83 7.11
CA GLN A 84 -12.77 -17.21 6.81
C GLN A 84 -11.53 -17.21 5.92
N LEU A 85 -11.45 -16.24 4.99
CA LEU A 85 -10.29 -16.07 4.10
C LEU A 85 -8.99 -15.73 4.84
N LYS A 86 -9.08 -15.02 5.97
CA LYS A 86 -7.93 -14.69 6.82
C LYS A 86 -7.78 -15.62 8.02
N GLY A 87 -8.05 -16.92 7.82
CA GLY A 87 -7.83 -17.94 8.86
C GLY A 87 -8.69 -17.76 10.11
N GLY A 88 -9.90 -17.20 9.98
CA GLY A 88 -10.80 -16.92 11.09
C GLY A 88 -10.49 -15.63 11.85
N TYR A 89 -9.65 -14.75 11.30
CA TYR A 89 -9.41 -13.41 11.87
C TYR A 89 -10.74 -12.70 12.15
N SER A 90 -10.83 -12.08 13.31
CA SER A 90 -11.88 -11.12 13.66
C SER A 90 -11.26 -9.94 14.40
N ILE A 91 -11.97 -8.82 14.41
CA ILE A 91 -11.57 -7.64 15.17
C ILE A 91 -11.66 -7.90 16.67
N THR A 92 -10.97 -7.10 17.49
CA THR A 92 -11.09 -7.20 18.96
C THR A 92 -12.40 -6.62 19.45
N LYS A 93 -12.76 -6.95 20.70
CA LYS A 93 -13.97 -6.38 21.33
C LYS A 93 -13.88 -4.85 21.45
N ASP A 94 -12.72 -4.31 21.81
CA ASP A 94 -12.49 -2.87 21.88
C ASP A 94 -12.64 -2.19 20.52
N GLN A 95 -12.13 -2.80 19.44
CA GLN A 95 -12.32 -2.30 18.07
C GLN A 95 -13.79 -2.29 17.67
N TYR A 96 -14.54 -3.32 18.04
CA TYR A 96 -15.98 -3.37 17.78
C TYR A 96 -16.76 -2.32 18.59
N ASP A 97 -16.39 -2.09 19.84
CA ASP A 97 -17.05 -1.07 20.67
C ASP A 97 -16.76 0.34 20.15
N LEU A 98 -15.55 0.60 19.63
CA LEU A 98 -15.23 1.83 18.89
C LEU A 98 -16.05 1.97 17.61
N TYR A 99 -16.17 0.89 16.83
CA TYR A 99 -17.05 0.86 15.65
C TYR A 99 -18.50 1.21 15.99
N LEU A 100 -19.06 0.66 17.07
CA LEU A 100 -20.42 0.99 17.50
C LEU A 100 -20.61 2.46 17.90
N ILE A 101 -19.58 3.09 18.46
CA ILE A 101 -19.58 4.51 18.78
C ILE A 101 -19.55 5.33 17.49
N ASP A 102 -18.65 4.98 16.57
CA ASP A 102 -18.46 5.71 15.32
C ASP A 102 -19.66 5.57 14.37
N PHE A 103 -20.23 4.37 14.28
CA PHE A 103 -21.39 4.07 13.44
C PHE A 103 -22.59 4.99 13.70
N LYS A 104 -22.73 5.52 14.93
CA LYS A 104 -23.80 6.47 15.29
C LYS A 104 -23.77 7.77 14.48
N ARG A 105 -22.65 8.08 13.81
CA ARG A 105 -22.50 9.22 12.91
C ARG A 105 -23.18 9.00 11.56
N PHE A 106 -23.57 7.77 11.24
CA PHE A 106 -24.11 7.39 9.94
C PHE A 106 -25.57 6.95 10.03
N THR A 107 -26.31 7.18 8.95
CA THR A 107 -27.75 6.84 8.89
C THR A 107 -27.99 5.35 8.66
N ASN A 108 -27.09 4.68 7.94
CA ASN A 108 -27.20 3.26 7.60
C ASN A 108 -25.81 2.68 7.27
N ARG A 109 -25.77 1.37 7.07
CA ARG A 109 -24.55 0.62 6.72
C ARG A 109 -23.89 1.10 5.43
N LEU A 110 -24.67 1.53 4.43
CA LEU A 110 -24.14 2.05 3.17
C LEU A 110 -23.33 3.34 3.37
N GLU A 111 -23.85 4.28 4.14
CA GLU A 111 -23.19 5.58 4.34
C GLU A 111 -21.88 5.41 5.12
N TYR A 112 -21.85 4.53 6.13
CA TYR A 112 -20.62 4.14 6.82
C TYR A 112 -19.58 3.58 5.83
N LEU A 113 -19.95 2.59 5.01
CA LEU A 113 -19.03 1.96 4.06
C LEU A 113 -18.54 2.92 2.98
N LYS A 114 -19.43 3.79 2.45
CA LYS A 114 -19.04 4.82 1.49
C LYS A 114 -18.03 5.78 2.08
N TYR A 115 -18.28 6.26 3.30
CA TYR A 115 -17.39 7.20 3.97
C TYR A 115 -15.98 6.62 4.11
N TYR A 116 -15.86 5.40 4.66
CA TYR A 116 -14.54 4.80 4.85
C TYR A 116 -13.88 4.32 3.57
N ASN A 117 -14.63 3.87 2.56
CA ASN A 117 -14.05 3.58 1.25
C ASN A 117 -13.49 4.85 0.59
N ASN A 118 -14.21 5.97 0.69
CA ASN A 118 -13.73 7.25 0.17
C ASN A 118 -12.50 7.72 0.94
N ASN A 119 -12.53 7.66 2.27
CA ASN A 119 -11.40 8.01 3.13
C ASN A 119 -10.16 7.18 2.80
N ASP A 120 -10.27 5.84 2.74
CA ASP A 120 -9.16 4.95 2.42
C ASP A 120 -8.58 5.24 1.02
N THR A 121 -9.43 5.64 0.06
CA THR A 121 -8.99 6.05 -1.28
C THR A 121 -8.32 7.42 -1.28
N GLU A 122 -8.87 8.39 -0.56
CA GLU A 122 -8.38 9.77 -0.50
C GLU A 122 -7.01 9.85 0.16
N ILE A 123 -6.80 9.11 1.26
CA ILE A 123 -5.50 9.08 1.95
C ILE A 123 -4.40 8.40 1.13
N MET A 124 -4.74 7.58 0.13
CA MET A 124 -3.77 6.99 -0.80
C MET A 124 -3.26 7.97 -1.86
N VAL A 125 -4.00 9.04 -2.15
CA VAL A 125 -3.63 9.97 -3.23
C VAL A 125 -2.30 10.66 -2.95
N GLU A 126 -2.10 11.13 -1.72
CA GLU A 126 -0.90 11.89 -1.38
C GLU A 126 0.38 11.03 -1.37
N PRO A 127 0.42 9.83 -0.75
CA PRO A 127 1.53 8.89 -0.91
C PRO A 127 1.91 8.62 -2.37
N LEU A 128 0.92 8.44 -3.25
CA LEU A 128 1.15 8.20 -4.66
C LEU A 128 1.74 9.43 -5.38
N MET A 129 1.21 10.63 -5.09
CA MET A 129 1.72 11.88 -5.66
C MET A 129 3.15 12.16 -5.19
N ASN A 130 3.42 12.04 -3.88
CA ASN A 130 4.75 12.24 -3.32
C ASN A 130 5.77 11.26 -3.93
N LEU A 131 5.35 10.02 -4.20
CA LEU A 131 6.20 9.03 -4.85
C LEU A 131 6.52 9.40 -6.30
N ILE A 132 5.50 9.83 -7.06
CA ILE A 132 5.67 10.32 -8.45
C ILE A 132 6.64 11.51 -8.47
N ASP A 133 6.39 12.52 -7.63
CA ASP A 133 7.20 13.73 -7.55
C ASP A 133 8.66 13.43 -7.15
N THR A 134 8.87 12.45 -6.28
CA THR A 134 10.22 12.01 -5.87
C THR A 134 10.99 11.40 -7.02
N PHE A 135 10.36 10.55 -7.83
CA PHE A 135 11.02 9.86 -8.94
C PHE A 135 11.07 10.70 -10.23
N GLU A 136 10.16 11.65 -10.40
CA GLU A 136 10.18 12.62 -11.50
C GLU A 136 11.48 13.43 -11.51
N GLN A 137 12.05 13.75 -10.34
CA GLN A 137 13.36 14.41 -10.21
C GLN A 137 14.50 13.66 -10.90
N PHE A 138 14.33 12.35 -11.11
CA PHE A 138 15.28 11.47 -11.79
C PHE A 138 14.82 11.05 -13.20
N ASN A 139 13.80 11.72 -13.76
CA ASN A 139 13.14 11.36 -15.02
C ASN A 139 12.61 9.91 -15.04
N ILE A 140 12.12 9.42 -13.91
CA ILE A 140 11.58 8.06 -13.78
C ILE A 140 10.06 8.13 -13.66
N ASP A 141 9.37 7.50 -14.61
CA ASP A 141 7.93 7.35 -14.58
C ASP A 141 7.54 6.15 -13.70
N VAL A 142 7.08 6.44 -12.47
CA VAL A 142 6.64 5.44 -11.50
C VAL A 142 5.53 4.56 -12.05
N LEU A 143 4.62 5.09 -12.87
CA LEU A 143 3.49 4.34 -13.43
C LEU A 143 3.92 3.36 -14.53
N HIS A 144 5.08 3.60 -15.14
CA HIS A 144 5.70 2.66 -16.08
C HIS A 144 6.43 1.51 -15.36
N HIS A 145 6.73 1.68 -14.08
CA HIS A 145 7.41 0.70 -13.26
C HIS A 145 6.43 -0.10 -12.40
N ILE A 146 6.87 -1.30 -12.05
CA ILE A 146 6.04 -2.27 -11.32
C ILE A 146 6.16 -2.08 -9.79
N SER A 147 7.28 -1.50 -9.33
CA SER A 147 7.61 -1.36 -7.91
C SER A 147 8.58 -0.21 -7.64
N ILE A 148 8.59 0.27 -6.40
CA ILE A 148 9.59 1.23 -5.90
C ILE A 148 11.01 0.67 -6.07
N ALA A 149 11.21 -0.63 -5.85
CA ALA A 149 12.50 -1.29 -6.09
C ALA A 149 12.95 -1.20 -7.56
N SER A 150 12.01 -1.32 -8.51
CA SER A 150 12.30 -1.11 -9.93
C SER A 150 12.64 0.36 -10.23
N CYS A 151 11.96 1.31 -9.59
CA CYS A 151 12.25 2.73 -9.72
C CYS A 151 13.66 3.04 -9.18
N ALA A 152 14.00 2.57 -7.98
CA ALA A 152 15.32 2.74 -7.38
C ALA A 152 16.44 2.14 -8.23
N TYR A 153 16.20 0.99 -8.87
CA TYR A 153 17.14 0.40 -9.82
C TYR A 153 17.36 1.29 -11.06
N ALA A 154 16.28 1.84 -11.62
CA ALA A 154 16.36 2.81 -12.72
C ALA A 154 17.11 4.08 -12.28
N THR A 155 16.87 4.58 -11.06
CA THR A 155 17.59 5.72 -10.47
C THR A 155 19.08 5.44 -10.38
N LYS A 156 19.48 4.25 -9.93
CA LYS A 156 20.89 3.84 -9.85
C LYS A 156 21.55 3.80 -11.23
N HIS A 157 20.85 3.29 -12.24
CA HIS A 157 21.37 3.33 -13.60
C HIS A 157 21.51 4.76 -14.12
N TYR A 158 20.47 5.57 -13.92
CA TYR A 158 20.48 6.97 -14.31
C TYR A 158 21.64 7.74 -13.68
N SER A 159 21.91 7.55 -12.38
CA SER A 159 23.03 8.19 -11.69
C SER A 159 24.40 7.74 -12.19
N THR A 160 24.52 6.47 -12.63
CA THR A 160 25.78 5.92 -13.16
C THR A 160 26.11 6.54 -14.53
N TYR A 161 25.12 6.70 -15.40
CA TYR A 161 25.34 7.20 -16.77
C TYR A 161 25.22 8.71 -16.91
N PHE A 162 24.47 9.37 -16.02
CA PHE A 162 24.23 10.82 -16.03
C PHE A 162 24.58 11.48 -14.70
N PRO A 163 25.82 11.31 -14.18
CA PRO A 163 26.19 11.80 -12.85
C PRO A 163 26.07 13.31 -12.68
N SER A 164 26.22 14.10 -13.76
CA SER A 164 26.06 15.56 -13.73
C SER A 164 24.59 16.03 -13.65
N GLN A 165 23.65 15.16 -14.04
CA GLN A 165 22.20 15.42 -13.95
C GLN A 165 21.63 14.91 -12.62
N PHE A 166 22.38 14.04 -11.94
CA PHE A 166 22.05 13.52 -10.63
C PHE A 166 22.45 14.51 -9.52
N ASN A 167 21.72 15.62 -9.42
CA ASN A 167 21.98 16.67 -8.45
C ASN A 167 21.28 16.40 -7.11
N LEU A 168 21.97 15.75 -6.16
CA LEU A 168 21.50 15.60 -4.78
C LEU A 168 21.75 16.85 -3.91
N GLU A 169 22.41 17.89 -4.42
CA GLU A 169 22.85 19.02 -3.60
C GLU A 169 21.70 19.89 -3.08
N THR A 170 20.51 19.82 -3.69
CA THR A 170 19.29 20.49 -3.22
C THR A 170 18.67 19.84 -1.98
N ASN A 171 19.07 18.60 -1.64
CA ASN A 171 18.60 17.85 -0.47
C ASN A 171 19.74 17.48 0.49
N LYS A 172 20.74 18.36 0.69
CA LYS A 172 21.65 18.30 1.87
C LYS A 172 20.92 18.58 3.20
N GLN A 173 19.65 18.19 3.34
CA GLN A 173 19.00 18.07 4.63
C GLN A 173 19.32 16.69 5.20
N VAL A 174 20.33 16.62 6.07
CA VAL A 174 20.42 15.77 7.27
C VAL A 174 20.26 14.23 7.12
N TYR A 175 20.09 13.64 5.93
CA TYR A 175 19.91 12.19 5.80
C TYR A 175 21.17 11.34 6.14
N TYR A 176 22.35 11.97 6.19
CA TYR A 176 23.60 11.29 6.48
C TYR A 176 24.04 11.36 7.94
N GLU A 177 23.32 12.05 8.83
CA GLU A 177 23.68 12.07 10.26
C GLU A 177 23.30 10.76 10.98
N ASP A 178 22.30 10.03 10.49
CA ASP A 178 21.85 8.76 11.09
C ASP A 178 22.62 7.52 10.61
N PHE A 179 23.44 7.65 9.56
CA PHE A 179 24.26 6.55 9.04
C PHE A 179 25.74 6.87 9.22
N ASP A 180 26.31 6.42 10.35
CA ASP A 180 27.76 6.42 10.50
C ASP A 180 28.37 5.27 9.69
N ILE A 181 28.88 5.62 8.52
CA ILE A 181 29.60 4.72 7.60
C ILE A 181 30.88 4.13 8.20
N ASN A 182 31.32 4.62 9.37
CA ASN A 182 32.44 4.08 10.14
C ASN A 182 31.98 3.28 11.36
N THR A 183 30.68 3.15 11.62
CA THR A 183 30.19 2.29 12.69
C THR A 183 30.53 0.85 12.31
N ASP A 184 31.28 0.19 13.18
CA ASP A 184 31.59 -1.23 13.06
C ASP A 184 30.31 -2.04 13.34
N TYR A 185 29.59 -2.41 12.27
CA TYR A 185 28.45 -3.33 12.31
C TYR A 185 28.87 -4.79 12.53
N SER A 186 30.05 -5.03 13.11
CA SER A 186 30.45 -6.35 13.60
C SER A 186 29.37 -6.92 14.51
N ASN A 187 28.85 -8.09 14.12
CA ASN A 187 27.86 -8.81 14.88
C ASN A 187 28.45 -9.14 16.27
N PRO A 188 27.88 -8.65 17.39
CA PRO A 188 28.44 -8.89 18.72
C PRO A 188 28.32 -10.35 19.17
N ASN A 189 27.70 -11.20 18.35
CA ASN A 189 27.65 -12.63 18.57
C ASN A 189 29.01 -13.29 18.20
N PRO A 190 29.80 -13.78 19.17
CA PRO A 190 31.09 -14.43 18.90
C PRO A 190 30.97 -15.76 18.13
N GLN A 191 29.75 -16.24 17.87
CA GLN A 191 29.48 -17.43 17.05
C GLN A 191 29.05 -17.11 15.62
N ALA A 192 28.86 -15.83 15.27
CA ALA A 192 28.48 -15.43 13.92
C ALA A 192 29.67 -15.65 12.98
N LYS A 193 29.49 -16.51 11.97
CA LYS A 193 30.50 -16.68 10.91
C LYS A 193 30.57 -15.39 10.08
N PRO A 194 31.75 -14.83 9.83
CA PRO A 194 31.89 -13.65 8.98
C PRO A 194 31.37 -13.96 7.57
N PHE A 195 30.71 -12.97 6.97
CA PHE A 195 30.22 -13.07 5.60
C PHE A 195 31.43 -13.05 4.65
N VAL A 196 31.74 -14.20 4.04
CA VAL A 196 32.83 -14.31 3.07
C VAL A 196 32.25 -14.01 1.69
N LEU A 197 32.60 -12.87 1.12
CA LEU A 197 32.39 -12.61 -0.30
C LEU A 197 33.27 -13.57 -1.10
N SER A 198 32.72 -14.72 -1.50
CA SER A 198 33.37 -15.55 -2.50
C SER A 198 33.28 -14.83 -3.84
N ALA A 199 34.43 -14.40 -4.38
CA ALA A 199 34.51 -14.03 -5.78
C ALA A 199 34.18 -15.28 -6.61
N GLY A 200 32.96 -15.31 -7.16
CA GLY A 200 32.50 -16.38 -8.03
C GLY A 200 32.97 -16.15 -9.46
N TYR A 201 33.57 -17.22 -10.00
CA TYR A 201 33.97 -17.56 -11.38
C TYR A 201 33.91 -16.50 -12.49
#